data_AF-D0NY68-F1
#
_entry.id   AF-D0NY68-F1
#
_cell.length_a   1.000
_cell.length_b   1.000
_cell.length_c   1.000
_cell.angle_alpha   90.00
_cell.angle_beta   90.00
_cell.angle_gamma   90.00
#
_symmetry.space_group_name_H-M   'P 1'
#
loop_
_entity.id
_entity.type
_entity.pdbx_description
1 polymer ?
#
loop_
_entity_poly.entity_id
_entity_poly.type
_entity_poly.pdbx_seq_one_letter_code
_entity_poly.pdbx_strand_id
1 'polypeptide(L)'
;MESFLSMLLVSFMTGVAFVKFARPHPTIAFSNVFTVSRGESGLEMRFRVANETHRDLASKGDIIDVGFKLILMRIETGQHGEKRLCYYDLKLNIARIISLRLEIELIHTIDTTSPFIDQTSDDVERSDFVLILLADEVECQVSSHA
;
A
#
# COMPACT_ATOMS: atom_id res chain seq x y z
N MET A 1 -29.35 2.28 -43.44
CA MET A 1 -28.07 2.79 -42.86
C MET A 1 -28.26 3.25 -41.42
N GLU A 2 -29.34 3.99 -41.12
CA GLU A 2 -29.66 4.47 -39.75
C GLU A 2 -29.67 3.36 -38.69
N SER A 3 -30.26 2.20 -39.00
CA SER A 3 -30.32 1.07 -38.05
C SER A 3 -28.95 0.49 -37.69
N PHE A 4 -28.02 0.44 -38.65
CA PHE A 4 -26.63 0.00 -38.40
C PHE A 4 -25.87 0.99 -37.51
N LEU A 5 -26.10 2.29 -37.73
CA LEU A 5 -25.49 3.34 -36.91
C LEU A 5 -25.99 3.29 -35.46
N SER A 6 -27.29 3.06 -35.28
CA SER A 6 -27.91 2.92 -33.95
C SER A 6 -27.34 1.72 -33.17
N MET A 7 -27.18 0.57 -33.83
CA MET A 7 -26.58 -0.61 -33.19
C MET A 7 -25.13 -0.37 -32.76
N LEU A 8 -24.34 0.30 -33.60
CA LEU A 8 -22.94 0.60 -33.33
C LEU A 8 -22.79 1.58 -32.15
N LEU A 9 -23.66 2.60 -32.09
CA LEU A 9 -23.73 3.53 -30.97
C LEU A 9 -24.09 2.85 -29.63
N VAL A 10 -25.09 1.97 -29.63
CA VAL A 10 -25.53 1.28 -28.40
C VAL A 10 -24.47 0.32 -27.89
N SER A 11 -23.83 -0.45 -28.78
CA SER A 11 -22.72 -1.33 -28.41
C SER A 11 -21.56 -0.56 -27.78
N PHE A 12 -21.18 0.57 -28.39
CA PHE A 12 -20.13 1.42 -27.87
C PHE A 12 -20.47 1.99 -26.48
N MET A 13 -21.68 2.52 -26.31
CA MET A 13 -22.14 3.07 -25.03
C MET A 13 -22.19 2.02 -23.93
N THR A 14 -22.63 0.80 -24.26
CA THR A 14 -22.65 -0.32 -23.31
C THR A 14 -21.24 -0.71 -22.89
N GLY A 15 -20.31 -0.79 -23.84
CA GLY A 15 -18.90 -1.06 -23.56
C GLY A 15 -18.27 -0.01 -22.63
N VAL A 16 -18.48 1.28 -22.91
CA VAL A 16 -17.97 2.37 -22.06
C VAL A 16 -18.59 2.34 -20.66
N ALA A 17 -19.90 2.11 -20.56
CA ALA A 17 -20.57 2.00 -19.28
C ALA A 17 -19.99 0.83 -18.46
N PHE A 18 -19.81 -0.34 -19.08
CA PHE A 18 -19.25 -1.51 -18.40
C PHE A 18 -17.84 -1.26 -17.88
N VAL A 19 -16.96 -0.60 -18.66
CA VAL A 19 -15.60 -0.25 -18.20
C VAL A 19 -15.60 0.63 -16.96
N LYS A 20 -16.56 1.57 -16.84
CA LYS A 20 -16.66 2.44 -15.66
C LYS A 20 -17.15 1.69 -14.41
N PHE A 21 -18.08 0.75 -14.57
CA PHE A 21 -18.63 -0.03 -13.45
C PHE A 21 -17.78 -1.23 -13.05
N ALA A 22 -16.96 -1.77 -13.95
CA ALA A 22 -16.12 -2.92 -13.69
C ALA A 22 -14.89 -2.62 -12.81
N ARG A 23 -14.63 -1.36 -12.43
CA ARG A 23 -13.50 -1.00 -11.56
C ARG A 23 -13.96 -0.93 -10.09
N PRO A 24 -13.76 -1.99 -9.29
CA PRO A 24 -13.92 -1.88 -7.85
C PRO A 24 -12.93 -0.82 -7.33
N HIS A 25 -13.39 0.03 -6.41
CA HIS A 25 -12.56 1.03 -5.74
C HIS A 25 -12.33 0.59 -4.29
N PRO A 26 -11.40 -0.34 -4.03
CA PRO A 26 -11.00 -0.64 -2.66
C PRO A 26 -10.44 0.60 -2.00
N THR A 27 -10.85 0.85 -0.77
CA THR A 27 -10.26 1.90 0.05
C THR A 27 -9.46 1.24 1.16
N ILE A 28 -8.15 1.44 1.13
CA ILE A 28 -7.21 0.96 2.16
C ILE A 28 -6.86 2.15 3.03
N ALA A 29 -7.09 2.02 4.33
CA ALA A 29 -6.69 2.99 5.32
C ALA A 29 -5.32 2.64 5.91
N PHE A 30 -4.47 3.64 6.06
CA PHE A 30 -3.16 3.52 6.69
C PHE A 30 -3.15 4.26 8.02
N SER A 31 -2.41 3.76 9.00
CA SER A 31 -2.17 4.49 10.24
C SER A 31 -1.32 5.74 10.00
N ASN A 32 -1.68 6.83 10.67
CA ASN A 32 -0.92 8.10 10.64
C ASN A 32 0.44 7.99 11.35
N VAL A 33 0.60 6.99 12.21
CA VAL A 33 1.82 6.77 13.00
C VAL A 33 2.30 5.34 12.81
N PHE A 34 3.62 5.17 12.79
CA PHE A 34 4.26 3.87 12.91
C PHE A 34 4.84 3.73 14.32
N THR A 35 5.01 2.50 14.78
CA THR A 35 5.62 2.23 16.08
C THR A 35 6.92 1.46 15.90
N VAL A 36 7.91 1.78 16.72
CA VAL A 36 9.17 1.03 16.80
C VAL A 36 9.15 0.25 18.09
N SER A 37 9.32 -1.06 18.00
CA SER A 37 9.29 -1.95 19.16
C SER A 37 10.27 -3.10 18.98
N ARG A 38 10.69 -3.71 20.10
CA ARG A 38 11.56 -4.88 20.04
C ARG A 38 10.70 -6.13 19.90
N GLY A 39 10.84 -6.83 18.78
CA GLY A 39 10.21 -8.13 18.54
C GLY A 39 11.17 -9.29 18.75
N GLU A 40 10.80 -10.46 18.24
CA GLU A 40 11.62 -11.68 18.37
C GLU A 40 12.91 -11.58 17.56
N SER A 41 12.87 -10.89 16.42
CA SER A 41 13.98 -10.80 15.47
C SER A 41 14.90 -9.60 15.69
N GLY A 42 14.56 -8.70 16.63
CA GLY A 42 15.31 -7.47 16.89
C GLY A 42 14.42 -6.24 17.00
N LEU A 43 14.93 -5.09 16.54
CA LEU A 43 14.15 -3.86 16.46
C LEU A 43 13.25 -3.92 15.22
N GLU A 44 11.95 -3.67 15.40
CA GLU A 44 10.92 -3.82 14.37
C GLU A 44 10.10 -2.53 14.26
N MET A 45 9.90 -2.07 13.03
CA MET A 45 8.95 -1.01 12.70
C MET A 45 7.62 -1.62 12.29
N ARG A 46 6.53 -1.19 12.92
CA ARG A 46 5.18 -1.71 12.67
C ARG A 46 4.28 -0.63 12.09
N PHE A 47 3.59 -0.98 11.01
CA PHE A 47 2.64 -0.14 10.29
C PHE A 47 1.28 -0.85 10.28
N ARG A 48 0.23 -0.15 10.70
CA ARG A 48 -1.13 -0.69 10.66
C ARG A 48 -1.81 -0.30 9.37
N VAL A 49 -2.44 -1.29 8.73
CA VAL A 49 -3.23 -1.13 7.53
C VAL A 49 -4.58 -1.76 7.76
N ALA A 50 -5.65 -1.04 7.42
CA ALA A 50 -7.02 -1.49 7.56
C ALA A 50 -7.74 -1.46 6.22
N ASN A 51 -8.63 -2.43 6.03
CA ASN A 51 -9.58 -2.41 4.93
C ASN A 51 -10.73 -1.47 5.31
N GLU A 52 -10.76 -0.28 4.72
CA GLU A 52 -11.85 0.69 4.90
C GLU A 52 -13.00 0.46 3.91
N THR A 53 -12.98 -0.65 3.17
CA THR A 53 -14.06 -1.01 2.22
C THR A 53 -15.31 -1.42 2.99
N HIS A 54 -16.04 -0.41 3.50
CA HIS A 54 -17.31 -0.57 4.19
C HIS A 54 -18.20 0.66 4.01
N ARG A 55 -19.24 0.55 3.17
CA ARG A 55 -20.47 1.36 3.34
C ARG A 55 -21.81 0.63 3.13
N ASP A 56 -21.85 -0.64 2.71
CA ASP A 56 -23.13 -1.37 2.71
C ASP A 56 -22.99 -2.78 3.25
N LEU A 57 -23.87 -3.11 4.22
CA LEU A 57 -23.88 -4.35 5.00
C LEU A 57 -24.03 -5.64 4.15
N ALA A 58 -24.32 -5.50 2.84
CA ALA A 58 -24.57 -6.61 1.91
C ALA A 58 -23.38 -6.95 1.00
N SER A 59 -22.28 -6.19 1.01
CA SER A 59 -21.09 -6.48 0.20
C SER A 59 -19.81 -6.21 0.98
N LYS A 60 -19.46 -7.16 1.85
CA LYS A 60 -18.07 -7.34 2.28
C LYS A 60 -17.27 -7.81 1.06
N GLY A 61 -16.71 -6.87 0.32
CA GLY A 61 -15.66 -7.19 -0.64
C GLY A 61 -14.41 -7.55 0.15
N ASP A 62 -13.93 -8.78 0.02
CA ASP A 62 -12.60 -9.13 0.49
C ASP A 62 -11.60 -8.49 -0.50
N ILE A 63 -10.68 -7.66 0.02
CA ILE A 63 -9.49 -7.28 -0.76
C ILE A 63 -8.68 -8.56 -0.87
N ILE A 64 -8.50 -9.02 -2.10
CA ILE A 64 -7.76 -10.23 -2.43
C ILE A 64 -6.45 -9.81 -3.06
N ASP A 65 -5.38 -10.47 -2.67
CA ASP A 65 -4.04 -10.29 -3.22
C ASP A 65 -3.62 -8.81 -3.29
N VAL A 66 -3.15 -8.24 -2.18
CA VAL A 66 -2.59 -6.89 -2.14
C VAL A 66 -1.11 -6.97 -1.85
N GLY A 67 -0.31 -6.26 -2.65
CA GLY A 67 1.10 -6.03 -2.39
C GLY A 67 1.31 -4.73 -1.61
N PHE A 68 2.33 -4.73 -0.75
CA PHE A 68 2.76 -3.57 -0.01
C PHE A 68 4.26 -3.35 -0.20
N LYS A 69 4.61 -2.09 -0.38
CA LYS A 69 5.99 -1.65 -0.53
C LYS A 69 6.29 -0.50 0.42
N LEU A 70 7.37 -0.63 1.19
CA LEU A 70 7.84 0.40 2.11
C LEU A 70 9.12 1.02 1.55
N ILE A 71 9.13 2.34 1.35
CA ILE A 71 10.26 3.08 0.81
C ILE A 71 10.69 4.12 1.81
N LEU A 72 11.97 4.13 2.15
CA LEU A 72 12.62 5.23 2.86
C LEU A 72 13.19 6.22 1.87
N MET A 73 12.85 7.49 2.06
CA MET A 73 13.38 8.62 1.31
C MET A 73 14.12 9.52 2.28
N ARG A 74 15.41 9.78 2.04
CA ARG A 74 16.21 10.68 2.88
C ARG A 74 17.18 11.50 2.04
N ILE A 75 17.54 12.66 2.56
CA ILE A 75 18.60 13.48 1.95
C ILE A 75 19.91 13.10 2.63
N GLU A 76 20.85 12.60 1.85
CA GLU A 76 22.20 12.30 2.32
C GLU A 76 23.18 13.34 1.79
N THR A 77 24.16 13.70 2.61
CA THR A 77 25.26 14.58 2.18
C THR A 77 26.41 13.69 1.75
N GLY A 78 26.77 13.75 0.47
CA GLY A 78 27.90 13.03 -0.10
C GLY A 78 29.23 13.58 0.39
N GLN A 79 30.32 12.88 0.05
CA GLN A 79 31.66 13.18 0.57
C GLN A 79 32.19 14.56 0.13
N HIS A 80 31.65 15.16 -0.93
CA HIS A 80 32.02 16.49 -1.41
C HIS A 80 31.00 17.57 -1.02
N GLY A 81 30.10 17.27 -0.07
CA GLY A 81 29.08 18.20 0.43
C GLY A 81 27.82 18.29 -0.45
N GLU A 82 27.71 17.46 -1.49
CA GLU A 82 26.54 17.39 -2.35
C GLU A 82 25.35 16.76 -1.61
N LYS A 83 24.19 17.42 -1.61
CA LYS A 83 22.96 16.83 -1.10
C LYS A 83 22.33 15.95 -2.16
N ARG A 84 22.18 14.65 -1.87
CA ARG A 84 21.52 13.69 -2.75
C ARG A 84 20.27 13.14 -2.07
N LEU A 85 19.19 13.10 -2.83
CA LEU A 85 17.97 12.43 -2.44
C LEU A 85 18.11 10.92 -2.72
N CYS A 86 18.13 10.13 -1.67
CA CYS A 86 18.32 8.68 -1.72
C CYS A 86 17.01 7.97 -1.38
N TYR A 87 16.76 6.86 -2.07
CA TYR A 87 15.59 6.00 -1.88
C TYR A 87 16.06 4.59 -1.53
N TYR A 88 15.51 4.03 -0.46
CA TYR A 88 15.82 2.68 -0.01
C TYR A 88 14.53 1.86 0.08
N ASP A 89 14.57 0.68 -0.52
CA ASP A 89 13.47 -0.28 -0.45
C ASP A 89 13.59 -1.06 0.88
N LEU A 90 12.65 -0.83 1.79
CA LEU A 90 12.62 -1.47 3.10
C LEU A 90 11.79 -2.75 3.02
N LYS A 91 12.45 -3.89 3.22
CA LYS A 91 11.79 -5.20 3.12
C LYS A 91 10.78 -5.41 4.24
N LEU A 92 9.51 -5.60 3.88
CA LEU A 92 8.49 -6.05 4.82
C LEU A 92 8.61 -7.56 5.04
N ASN A 93 8.35 -8.02 6.27
CA ASN A 93 8.32 -9.43 6.61
C ASN A 93 7.25 -10.18 5.80
N ILE A 94 6.12 -9.52 5.59
CA ILE A 94 5.03 -9.96 4.72
C ILE A 94 4.72 -8.81 3.77
N ALA A 95 5.23 -8.91 2.54
CA ALA A 95 5.02 -7.89 1.52
C ALA A 95 3.75 -8.10 0.69
N ARG A 96 3.20 -9.33 0.63
CA ARG A 96 1.99 -9.65 -0.12
C ARG A 96 1.01 -10.41 0.75
N ILE A 97 -0.25 -9.97 0.74
CA ILE A 97 -1.31 -10.51 1.58
C ILE A 97 -2.44 -10.98 0.67
N ILE A 98 -2.79 -12.26 0.79
CA ILE A 98 -3.78 -12.91 -0.06
C ILE A 98 -5.21 -12.45 0.26
N SER A 99 -5.49 -12.08 1.51
CA SER A 99 -6.82 -11.63 1.93
C SER A 99 -6.74 -10.67 3.10
N LEU A 100 -7.20 -9.42 2.89
CA LEU A 100 -7.28 -8.39 3.93
C LEU A 100 -8.75 -8.13 4.29
N ARG A 101 -9.19 -8.72 5.41
CA ARG A 101 -10.58 -8.66 5.88
C ARG A 101 -10.90 -7.50 6.84
N LEU A 102 -9.98 -7.15 7.72
CA LEU A 102 -10.19 -6.16 8.79
C LEU A 102 -8.99 -5.22 8.87
N GLU A 103 -7.95 -5.66 9.56
CA GLU A 103 -6.70 -4.92 9.73
C GLU A 103 -5.54 -5.90 9.81
N ILE A 104 -4.36 -5.41 9.46
CA ILE A 104 -3.11 -6.16 9.55
C ILE A 104 -1.97 -5.23 9.95
N GLU A 105 -0.96 -5.79 10.60
CA GLU A 105 0.29 -5.11 10.88
C GLU A 105 1.35 -5.55 9.87
N LEU A 106 1.86 -4.60 9.10
CA LEU A 106 3.05 -4.76 8.28
C LEU A 106 4.27 -4.48 9.14
N ILE A 107 5.22 -5.41 9.15
CA ILE A 107 6.39 -5.36 10.01
C ILE A 107 7.64 -5.28 9.13
N HIS A 108 8.51 -4.31 9.40
CA HIS A 108 9.86 -4.27 8.87
C HIS A 108 10.84 -4.51 10.02
N THR A 109 11.57 -5.63 9.97
CA THR A 109 12.70 -5.86 10.86
C THR A 109 13.89 -5.02 10.42
N ILE A 110 14.46 -4.24 11.34
CA ILE A 110 15.69 -3.48 11.11
C ILE A 110 16.85 -4.47 11.17
N ASP A 111 17.19 -5.00 10.00
CA ASP A 111 18.33 -5.90 9.80
C ASP A 111 19.60 -5.12 9.43
N THR A 112 20.71 -5.84 9.24
CA THR A 112 22.02 -5.27 8.85
C THR A 112 22.03 -4.61 7.47
N THR A 113 20.99 -4.80 6.67
CA THR A 113 20.82 -4.15 5.36
C THR A 113 19.94 -2.91 5.43
N SER A 114 19.27 -2.69 6.56
CA SER A 114 18.43 -1.52 6.78
C SER A 114 19.28 -0.27 7.04
N PRO A 115 18.99 0.87 6.38
CA PRO A 115 19.71 2.13 6.59
C PRO A 115 19.51 2.73 8.00
N PHE A 116 18.65 2.12 8.82
CA PHE A 116 18.42 2.45 10.23
C PHE A 116 19.29 1.65 11.21
N ILE A 117 20.18 0.78 10.71
CA ILE A 117 21.14 0.06 11.55
C ILE A 117 22.01 1.07 12.33
N ASP A 118 22.24 0.81 13.62
CA ASP A 118 23.01 1.64 14.55
C ASP A 118 22.49 3.07 14.81
N GLN A 119 21.26 3.41 14.37
CA GLN A 119 20.67 4.71 14.73
C GLN A 119 19.99 4.65 16.10
N THR A 120 20.32 5.62 16.97
CA THR A 120 19.62 5.82 18.25
C THR A 120 18.30 6.56 18.01
N SER A 121 17.33 6.45 18.92
CA SER A 121 16.07 7.23 18.88
C SER A 121 16.31 8.71 18.58
N ASP A 122 17.33 9.29 19.21
CA ASP A 122 17.66 10.71 19.10
C ASP A 122 18.24 11.07 17.72
N ASP A 123 18.91 10.12 17.05
CA ASP A 123 19.45 10.32 15.70
C ASP A 123 18.34 10.24 14.65
N VAL A 124 17.36 9.36 14.87
CA VAL A 124 16.16 9.28 14.03
C VAL A 124 15.36 10.57 14.13
N GLU A 125 15.14 11.11 15.34
CA GLU A 125 14.41 12.38 15.52
C GLU A 125 15.10 13.59 14.86
N ARG A 126 16.44 13.58 14.77
CA ARG A 126 17.22 14.66 14.14
C ARG A 126 17.39 14.49 12.64
N SER A 127 17.06 13.33 12.10
CA SER A 127 17.25 13.01 10.69
C SER A 127 16.01 13.41 9.90
N ASP A 128 16.21 14.17 8.82
CA ASP A 128 15.15 14.47 7.86
C ASP A 128 14.93 13.24 6.94
N PHE A 129 13.89 12.47 7.22
CA PHE A 129 13.46 11.35 6.38
C PHE A 129 11.95 11.31 6.19
N VAL A 130 11.53 10.66 5.11
CA VAL A 130 10.13 10.39 4.79
C VAL A 130 9.99 8.90 4.54
N LEU A 131 9.02 8.27 5.22
CA LEU A 131 8.61 6.90 4.96
C LEU A 131 7.38 6.93 4.07
N ILE A 132 7.43 6.17 2.97
CA ILE A 132 6.34 6.04 2.01
C ILE A 132 5.90 4.59 2.00
N LEU A 133 4.67 4.33 2.45
CA LEU A 133 4.03 3.03 2.34
C LEU A 133 3.07 3.05 1.16
N LEU A 134 3.28 2.14 0.22
CA LEU A 134 2.49 2.00 -0.99
C LEU A 134 1.76 0.65 -0.95
N ALA A 135 0.51 0.64 -1.38
CA ALA A 135 -0.19 -0.59 -1.75
C ALA A 135 -0.20 -0.71 -3.27
N ASP A 136 0.29 -1.82 -3.80
CA ASP A 136 0.26 -2.16 -5.23
C ASP A 136 -0.64 -3.38 -5.48
N GLU A 137 -1.05 -3.52 -6.75
CA GLU A 137 -1.84 -4.67 -7.25
C GLU A 137 -3.04 -5.02 -6.38
N VAL A 138 -3.96 -4.09 -6.11
CA VAL A 138 -5.14 -4.41 -5.28
C VAL A 138 -6.20 -5.13 -6.12
N GLU A 139 -6.38 -6.44 -5.93
CA GLU A 139 -7.52 -7.17 -6.50
C GLU A 139 -8.70 -7.19 -5.50
N CYS A 140 -9.93 -7.18 -6.01
CA CYS A 140 -11.14 -7.16 -5.19
C CYS A 140 -12.12 -8.19 -5.68
N GLN A 141 -12.53 -9.10 -4.81
CA GLN A 141 -13.60 -10.03 -5.10
C GLN A 141 -14.90 -9.52 -4.48
N VAL A 142 -15.89 -9.25 -5.34
CA VAL A 142 -17.25 -8.96 -4.89
C VAL A 142 -17.90 -10.29 -4.53
N SER A 143 -17.97 -10.59 -3.23
CA SER A 143 -18.74 -11.75 -2.76
C SER A 143 -20.23 -11.45 -2.90
N SER A 144 -20.83 -11.95 -3.99
CA SER A 144 -22.29 -12.01 -4.17
C SER A 144 -22.81 -13.18 -3.33
N HIS A 145 -23.24 -12.91 -2.09
CA HIS A 145 -24.08 -13.86 -1.37
C HIS A 145 -25.48 -13.86 -2.01
N ALA A 146 -25.81 -14.95 -2.70
CA ALA A 146 -27.17 -15.31 -3.10
C ALA A 146 -27.85 -16.13 -1.98
#